data_AF-A9PGQ5-F1
#
_entry.id   AF-A9PGQ5-F1
#
_cell.length_a   1.000
_cell.length_b   1.000
_cell.length_c   1.000
_cell.angle_alpha   90.00
_cell.angle_beta   90.00
_cell.angle_gamma   90.00
#
_symmetry.space_group_name_H-M   'P 1'
#
loop_
_entity.id
_entity.type
_entity.pdbx_description
1 polymer ?
#
loop_
_entity_poly.entity_id
_entity_poly.type
_entity_poly.pdbx_seq_one_letter_code
_entity_poly.pdbx_strand_id
1 'polypeptide(L)'
;MIKQILGKLPRKPSKPSSNDSNNDGGLHAYSSLNSSNGPSSINNSKLSSNSSKSLNPSSGASRLNNGSLVPNSKGNQGKKSAPQLDPLMTSGVYEALPSFRDVPNSEKHNLFMKKLNMCCVVFDFSDPSKNLKEKDIKRQTLHELLDYISTVTSKFNEIAMQEITRMVAANLFRTLPSMNHDKKILEMFDPEDEEPAMEPAWPHLQIVYDFLLRFVASSETDAKLAKRYIDHSFVLRLLDLFDSEDQREREYLKTILHRIYGKFMVHRPFIRKAINNIFYIFIFETERHNGIAEMLEILGSIINGFALPLKEEHKLFLLRALIPLHKPKCVSMYHQQLSYCITQFVEKDFKLADTVVRGLLKYWPMTNSSKEVMFLGELEEVLEATQAAEFQRCMVPLFHQIGRCLNSSHFQVAERTLFLWNNDHIRNLITQNRRVILPIIFPALERNTRGHWNQAVQSLTLNVKKIFSDADQEIFDECLVKFEEDEVKQMETREKRDLTWKCLEDVATSKVVSNEAVLVSKFISSVAIASGTSPRATAAG
;
A
#
# COMPACT_ATOMS: atom_id res chain seq x y z
N MET A 1 -23.05 28.68 -2.60
CA MET A 1 -24.10 28.04 -1.77
C MET A 1 -23.94 26.52 -1.88
N ILE A 2 -24.38 25.77 -0.86
CA ILE A 2 -25.01 24.42 -0.93
C ILE A 2 -24.40 23.45 -1.98
N LYS A 3 -23.51 22.54 -1.61
CA LYS A 3 -23.82 21.16 -1.12
C LYS A 3 -24.86 20.39 -1.96
N GLN A 4 -24.41 19.58 -2.92
CA GLN A 4 -25.05 18.30 -3.29
C GLN A 4 -24.11 17.44 -4.16
N ILE A 5 -24.55 16.24 -4.54
CA ILE A 5 -23.83 15.24 -5.35
C ILE A 5 -22.65 14.55 -4.61
N LEU A 6 -23.00 13.58 -3.76
CA LEU A 6 -22.36 12.25 -3.70
C LEU A 6 -23.23 11.35 -2.80
N GLY A 7 -23.62 10.16 -3.28
CA GLY A 7 -24.43 9.22 -2.49
C GLY A 7 -25.54 8.49 -3.27
N LYS A 8 -25.17 7.40 -3.96
CA LYS A 8 -26.11 6.36 -4.40
C LYS A 8 -25.45 4.98 -4.24
N LEU A 9 -25.85 4.26 -3.18
CA LEU A 9 -25.70 2.81 -3.07
C LEU A 9 -27.09 2.16 -3.25
N PRO A 10 -27.21 1.01 -3.93
CA PRO A 10 -28.50 0.40 -4.24
C PRO A 10 -29.10 -0.34 -3.02
N ARG A 11 -30.44 -0.45 -2.99
CA ARG A 11 -31.17 -1.35 -2.07
C ARG A 11 -32.05 -2.32 -2.87
N LYS A 12 -32.31 -3.48 -2.27
CA LYS A 12 -33.00 -4.63 -2.88
C LYS A 12 -34.48 -4.34 -3.20
N PRO A 13 -35.07 -5.01 -4.20
CA PRO A 13 -36.49 -4.84 -4.55
C PRO A 13 -37.43 -5.59 -3.59
N SER A 14 -38.67 -5.09 -3.47
CA SER A 14 -39.81 -5.76 -2.83
C SER A 14 -40.96 -5.95 -3.82
N LYS A 15 -41.86 -6.91 -3.55
CA LYS A 15 -42.87 -7.43 -4.50
C LYS A 15 -43.97 -6.40 -4.85
N PRO A 16 -44.58 -6.50 -6.04
CA PRO A 16 -45.68 -5.62 -6.49
C PRO A 16 -47.06 -6.10 -6.02
N SER A 17 -48.07 -5.25 -6.16
CA SER A 17 -49.49 -5.55 -5.92
C SER A 17 -50.40 -4.96 -7.01
N SER A 18 -50.96 -5.85 -7.84
CA SER A 18 -52.37 -5.88 -8.33
C SER A 18 -53.01 -4.66 -9.03
N ASN A 19 -53.53 -4.93 -10.25
CA ASN A 19 -54.67 -4.30 -10.95
C ASN A 19 -54.45 -2.90 -11.59
N ASP A 20 -55.07 -2.54 -12.73
CA ASP A 20 -55.78 -3.32 -13.77
C ASP A 20 -55.91 -2.49 -15.08
N SER A 21 -55.71 -3.12 -16.25
CA SER A 21 -56.36 -2.72 -17.53
C SER A 21 -56.13 -3.75 -18.66
N ASN A 22 -57.19 -4.00 -19.44
CA ASN A 22 -57.19 -4.88 -20.63
C ASN A 22 -56.57 -4.14 -21.85
N ASN A 23 -56.20 -4.74 -23.00
CA ASN A 23 -57.00 -5.69 -23.78
C ASN A 23 -56.22 -6.46 -24.89
N ASP A 24 -56.72 -7.67 -25.23
CA ASP A 24 -56.53 -8.56 -26.39
C ASP A 24 -55.32 -8.48 -27.37
N GLY A 25 -54.81 -9.68 -27.71
CA GLY A 25 -53.97 -9.96 -28.89
C GLY A 25 -53.29 -11.34 -28.80
N GLY A 26 -53.77 -12.35 -29.55
CA GLY A 26 -53.40 -13.77 -29.35
C GLY A 26 -52.65 -14.47 -30.49
N LEU A 27 -52.56 -15.80 -30.36
CA LEU A 27 -52.05 -16.86 -31.27
C LEU A 27 -50.67 -17.50 -30.95
N HIS A 28 -50.78 -18.82 -30.73
CA HIS A 28 -49.78 -19.88 -30.49
C HIS A 28 -48.52 -19.90 -31.38
N ALA A 29 -47.40 -20.38 -30.82
CA ALA A 29 -46.61 -21.51 -31.38
C ALA A 29 -45.56 -22.09 -30.40
N TYR A 30 -45.33 -23.40 -30.53
CA TYR A 30 -44.37 -24.29 -29.84
C TYR A 30 -42.93 -23.73 -29.74
N SER A 31 -42.16 -24.01 -28.70
CA SER A 31 -41.50 -25.33 -28.53
C SER A 31 -40.71 -25.46 -27.21
N SER A 32 -40.43 -26.70 -26.80
CA SER A 32 -39.70 -27.04 -25.56
C SER A 32 -38.43 -27.83 -25.89
N LEU A 33 -37.33 -27.63 -25.14
CA LEU A 33 -36.17 -28.52 -25.20
C LEU A 33 -35.39 -28.55 -23.87
N ASN A 34 -35.82 -29.45 -22.97
CA ASN A 34 -34.94 -30.06 -21.97
C ASN A 34 -34.23 -31.25 -22.64
N SER A 35 -33.00 -31.56 -22.22
CA SER A 35 -32.39 -32.87 -22.50
C SER A 35 -31.37 -33.25 -21.43
N SER A 36 -31.82 -34.10 -20.52
CA SER A 36 -30.96 -34.97 -19.72
C SER A 36 -30.56 -36.19 -20.54
N ASN A 37 -29.34 -36.70 -20.36
CA ASN A 37 -29.10 -38.15 -20.20
C ASN A 37 -27.66 -38.45 -19.75
N GLY A 38 -27.53 -39.40 -18.82
CA GLY A 38 -26.31 -40.19 -18.67
C GLY A 38 -26.35 -41.42 -19.58
N PRO A 39 -25.34 -42.30 -19.49
CA PRO A 39 -25.64 -43.55 -18.79
C PRO A 39 -24.54 -44.02 -17.82
N SER A 40 -24.86 -45.05 -17.03
CA SER A 40 -24.02 -45.62 -15.97
C SER A 40 -23.39 -46.95 -16.37
N SER A 41 -22.20 -47.28 -15.84
CA SER A 41 -21.86 -48.66 -15.43
C SER A 41 -20.63 -48.74 -14.53
N ILE A 42 -20.90 -49.09 -13.27
CA ILE A 42 -20.16 -50.02 -12.39
C ILE A 42 -18.86 -50.61 -12.95
N ASN A 43 -17.75 -50.46 -12.22
CA ASN A 43 -16.97 -51.64 -11.82
C ASN A 43 -16.24 -51.48 -10.48
N ASN A 44 -15.94 -52.60 -9.83
CA ASN A 44 -15.53 -52.67 -8.43
C ASN A 44 -14.15 -53.35 -8.31
N SER A 45 -13.20 -52.76 -7.58
CA SER A 45 -12.05 -53.52 -7.07
C SER A 45 -11.49 -52.91 -5.79
N LYS A 46 -11.16 -53.77 -4.82
CA LYS A 46 -10.42 -53.44 -3.59
C LYS A 46 -9.00 -53.94 -3.74
N LEU A 47 -8.02 -53.19 -3.28
CA LEU A 47 -6.75 -53.70 -2.72
C LEU A 47 -6.32 -52.65 -1.67
N SER A 48 -6.51 -52.93 -0.38
CA SER A 48 -5.54 -53.60 0.50
C SER A 48 -4.50 -52.63 1.07
N SER A 49 -4.66 -52.29 2.35
CA SER A 49 -3.62 -51.67 3.15
C SER A 49 -2.37 -52.56 3.20
N ASN A 50 -1.20 -51.95 3.22
CA ASN A 50 0.03 -52.64 3.60
C ASN A 50 0.80 -51.80 4.61
N SER A 51 1.12 -52.39 5.75
CA SER A 51 1.90 -51.76 6.81
C SER A 51 3.36 -52.18 6.71
N SER A 52 4.28 -51.30 7.11
CA SER A 52 5.67 -51.66 7.39
C SER A 52 6.16 -50.90 8.62
N LYS A 53 7.01 -51.55 9.41
CA LYS A 53 7.44 -51.08 10.75
C LYS A 53 8.86 -51.57 11.00
N SER A 54 9.73 -50.70 11.53
CA SER A 54 11.15 -50.96 11.87
C SER A 54 12.03 -51.31 10.65
N LEU A 55 13.36 -51.09 10.63
CA LEU A 55 14.37 -51.30 11.67
C LEU A 55 15.50 -50.24 11.68
N ASN A 56 16.22 -50.16 12.81
CA ASN A 56 17.54 -49.52 12.91
C ASN A 56 18.63 -50.38 12.24
N PRO A 57 19.84 -49.82 12.05
CA PRO A 57 20.97 -50.40 12.78
C PRO A 57 21.86 -49.36 13.47
N SER A 58 22.62 -49.78 14.49
CA SER A 58 23.60 -48.94 15.19
C SER A 58 24.84 -49.73 15.67
N SER A 59 26.03 -49.36 15.17
CA SER A 59 27.40 -49.66 15.65
C SER A 59 28.42 -49.41 14.52
N GLY A 60 29.70 -49.04 14.74
CA GLY A 60 30.32 -48.56 15.98
C GLY A 60 31.85 -48.31 15.89
N ALA A 61 32.31 -47.36 16.73
CA ALA A 61 33.60 -47.31 17.45
C ALA A 61 34.98 -47.09 16.76
N SER A 62 35.58 -45.92 17.04
CA SER A 62 37.01 -45.70 17.41
C SER A 62 37.11 -44.30 18.11
N ARG A 63 37.78 -44.05 19.26
CA ARG A 63 39.18 -44.25 19.75
C ARG A 63 40.17 -43.31 19.04
N LEU A 64 41.01 -42.46 19.67
CA LEU A 64 41.57 -42.20 21.05
C LEU A 64 42.02 -40.70 21.13
N ASN A 65 42.48 -40.02 22.22
CA ASN A 65 42.42 -40.12 23.71
C ASN A 65 43.13 -38.87 24.35
N ASN A 66 43.20 -38.76 25.69
CA ASN A 66 43.89 -37.77 26.57
C ASN A 66 43.27 -36.36 26.68
N GLY A 67 43.25 -35.69 27.85
CA GLY A 67 43.47 -36.15 29.23
C GLY A 67 44.27 -35.19 30.14
N SER A 68 43.66 -34.67 31.22
CA SER A 68 44.36 -34.08 32.39
C SER A 68 43.48 -34.07 33.64
N LEU A 69 44.10 -34.15 34.83
CA LEU A 69 43.53 -34.45 36.16
C LEU A 69 44.46 -33.78 37.20
N VAL A 70 44.11 -33.28 38.40
CA VAL A 70 42.92 -33.14 39.29
C VAL A 70 43.29 -31.99 40.31
N PRO A 71 42.67 -31.72 41.51
CA PRO A 71 41.47 -32.24 42.19
C PRO A 71 40.49 -31.21 42.84
N ASN A 72 39.25 -31.69 42.93
CA ASN A 72 38.21 -31.47 43.96
C ASN A 72 38.62 -30.90 45.36
N SER A 73 37.80 -29.99 45.91
CA SER A 73 37.70 -29.72 47.36
C SER A 73 36.24 -29.42 47.77
N LYS A 74 35.83 -29.79 48.99
CA LYS A 74 34.46 -29.58 49.53
C LYS A 74 34.44 -28.42 50.54
N GLY A 75 33.44 -27.53 50.50
CA GLY A 75 33.30 -26.44 51.48
C GLY A 75 31.92 -25.77 51.52
N ASN A 76 31.22 -25.95 52.64
CA ASN A 76 29.92 -25.41 53.06
C ASN A 76 29.27 -24.17 52.38
N GLN A 77 27.96 -24.35 52.11
CA GLN A 77 26.82 -23.50 52.52
C GLN A 77 26.94 -21.96 52.47
N GLY A 78 26.13 -21.34 51.61
CA GLY A 78 25.80 -19.91 51.68
C GLY A 78 24.50 -19.57 50.95
N LYS A 79 23.35 -19.66 51.62
CA LYS A 79 22.05 -19.28 51.02
C LYS A 79 21.99 -17.77 50.77
N LYS A 80 21.85 -17.34 49.51
CA LYS A 80 21.28 -16.05 49.13
C LYS A 80 20.27 -16.24 48.00
N SER A 81 19.08 -15.71 48.18
CA SER A 81 17.92 -15.90 47.31
C SER A 81 17.89 -14.92 46.15
N ALA A 82 17.76 -15.44 44.93
CA ALA A 82 17.16 -14.68 43.83
C ALA A 82 15.62 -14.75 43.95
N PRO A 83 14.86 -13.74 43.51
CA PRO A 83 13.40 -13.78 43.51
C PRO A 83 12.91 -14.76 42.45
N GLN A 84 12.41 -15.91 42.88
CA GLN A 84 11.73 -16.87 42.02
C GLN A 84 10.30 -16.39 41.76
N LEU A 85 9.87 -16.40 40.50
CA LEU A 85 8.48 -16.08 40.13
C LEU A 85 7.56 -17.19 40.64
N ASP A 86 6.58 -16.86 41.48
CA ASP A 86 5.64 -17.82 42.08
C ASP A 86 4.72 -18.46 41.02
N PRO A 87 4.75 -19.79 40.82
CA PRO A 87 3.85 -20.48 39.91
C PRO A 87 2.61 -20.97 40.68
N LEU A 88 1.75 -20.05 41.14
CA LEU A 88 0.53 -20.39 41.90
C LEU A 88 -0.76 -19.96 41.19
N MET A 89 -1.05 -20.57 40.04
CA MET A 89 -2.40 -20.69 39.47
C MET A 89 -2.56 -22.02 38.72
N THR A 90 -2.67 -23.11 39.47
CA THR A 90 -3.14 -24.41 38.94
C THR A 90 -4.37 -24.86 39.71
N SER A 91 -5.47 -25.10 38.99
CA SER A 91 -6.75 -25.58 39.51
C SER A 91 -7.55 -24.60 40.40
N GLY A 92 -7.78 -23.38 39.89
CA GLY A 92 -8.95 -22.57 40.26
C GLY A 92 -10.00 -22.66 39.14
N VAL A 93 -11.29 -22.85 39.48
CA VAL A 93 -12.38 -22.86 38.49
C VAL A 93 -12.56 -21.44 37.94
N TYR A 94 -12.69 -21.31 36.62
CA TYR A 94 -12.95 -20.02 35.96
C TYR A 94 -14.44 -19.67 36.09
N GLU A 95 -14.84 -19.32 37.31
CA GLU A 95 -16.23 -19.12 37.72
C GLU A 95 -16.75 -17.70 37.41
N ALA A 96 -18.06 -17.58 37.16
CA ALA A 96 -18.67 -16.31 36.79
C ALA A 96 -18.80 -15.34 37.97
N LEU A 97 -18.11 -14.20 37.90
CA LEU A 97 -18.24 -13.12 38.89
C LEU A 97 -19.61 -12.40 38.78
N PRO A 98 -20.25 -12.00 39.89
CA PRO A 98 -21.57 -11.32 39.92
C PRO A 98 -21.68 -10.11 38.97
N SER A 99 -22.88 -9.78 38.51
CA SER A 99 -23.09 -8.65 37.59
C SER A 99 -22.95 -7.30 38.28
N PHE A 100 -22.57 -6.26 37.53
CA PHE A 100 -22.58 -4.87 38.01
C PHE A 100 -23.96 -4.33 38.36
N ARG A 101 -25.04 -5.05 38.02
CA ARG A 101 -26.42 -4.69 38.38
C ARG A 101 -26.80 -5.11 39.80
N ASP A 102 -26.23 -6.20 40.29
CA ASP A 102 -26.65 -6.89 41.52
C ASP A 102 -25.86 -6.44 42.77
N VAL A 103 -24.88 -5.55 42.58
CA VAL A 103 -23.86 -5.18 43.56
C VAL A 103 -23.92 -3.69 43.90
N PRO A 104 -23.80 -3.27 45.18
CA PRO A 104 -23.82 -1.86 45.58
C PRO A 104 -22.74 -1.00 44.93
N ASN A 105 -23.03 0.29 44.70
CA ASN A 105 -22.10 1.22 44.02
C ASN A 105 -20.72 1.34 44.70
N SER A 106 -20.64 1.13 46.02
CA SER A 106 -19.39 1.07 46.80
C SER A 106 -18.47 -0.08 46.39
N GLU A 107 -19.04 -1.22 46.01
CA GLU A 107 -18.29 -2.45 45.69
C GLU A 107 -17.99 -2.58 44.19
N LYS A 108 -18.72 -1.86 43.32
CA LYS A 108 -18.52 -1.90 41.85
C LYS A 108 -17.09 -1.63 41.42
N HIS A 109 -16.36 -0.74 42.12
CA HIS A 109 -14.94 -0.51 41.83
C HIS A 109 -14.10 -1.76 42.09
N ASN A 110 -14.23 -2.40 43.25
CA ASN A 110 -13.50 -3.63 43.59
C ASN A 110 -13.89 -4.81 42.67
N LEU A 111 -15.17 -4.89 42.28
CA LEU A 111 -15.66 -5.88 41.31
C LEU A 111 -15.07 -5.65 39.91
N PHE A 112 -14.93 -4.39 39.48
CA PHE A 112 -14.28 -4.01 38.22
C PHE A 112 -12.81 -4.47 38.18
N MET A 113 -12.05 -4.24 39.25
CA MET A 113 -10.66 -4.71 39.35
C MET A 113 -10.55 -6.25 39.30
N LYS A 114 -11.49 -6.97 39.95
CA LYS A 114 -11.55 -8.44 39.88
C LYS A 114 -11.88 -8.94 38.46
N LYS A 115 -12.89 -8.35 37.81
CA LYS A 115 -13.30 -8.71 36.44
C LYS A 115 -12.17 -8.41 35.42
N LEU A 116 -11.46 -7.29 35.55
CA LEU A 116 -10.30 -6.98 34.70
C LEU A 116 -9.21 -8.05 34.82
N ASN A 117 -8.83 -8.45 36.03
CA ASN A 117 -7.81 -9.50 36.23
C ASN A 117 -8.27 -10.87 35.72
N MET A 118 -9.55 -11.21 35.86
CA MET A 118 -10.11 -12.43 35.28
C MET A 118 -10.00 -12.42 33.74
N CYS A 119 -10.28 -11.27 33.12
CA CYS A 119 -10.15 -11.09 31.67
C CYS A 119 -8.70 -11.05 31.14
N CYS A 120 -7.67 -10.96 32.00
CA CYS A 120 -6.27 -11.11 31.61
C CYS A 120 -5.92 -12.55 31.18
N VAL A 121 -6.73 -13.56 31.54
CA VAL A 121 -6.52 -14.95 31.14
C VAL A 121 -6.84 -15.10 29.65
N VAL A 122 -5.83 -15.43 28.83
CA VAL A 122 -6.00 -15.71 27.40
C VAL A 122 -6.36 -17.18 27.21
N PHE A 123 -7.30 -17.47 26.31
CA PHE A 123 -7.67 -18.83 25.92
C PHE A 123 -7.22 -19.09 24.49
N ASP A 124 -6.77 -20.30 24.20
CA ASP A 124 -6.49 -20.75 22.84
C ASP A 124 -7.79 -20.96 22.05
N PHE A 125 -7.85 -20.38 20.84
CA PHE A 125 -8.95 -20.51 19.90
C PHE A 125 -8.63 -21.41 18.69
N SER A 126 -7.39 -21.90 18.56
CA SER A 126 -6.97 -22.88 17.54
C SER A 126 -7.79 -24.17 17.62
N ASP A 127 -8.27 -24.52 18.82
CA ASP A 127 -9.31 -25.52 19.04
C ASP A 127 -10.60 -24.83 19.57
N PRO A 128 -11.65 -24.71 18.72
CA PRO A 128 -12.94 -24.16 19.14
C PRO A 128 -13.65 -24.97 20.24
N SER A 129 -13.40 -26.28 20.35
CA SER A 129 -14.10 -27.18 21.27
C SER A 129 -13.59 -27.12 22.72
N LYS A 130 -12.33 -26.71 22.91
CA LYS A 130 -11.73 -26.57 24.24
C LYS A 130 -12.25 -25.34 24.97
N ASN A 131 -12.48 -25.48 26.28
CA ASN A 131 -12.78 -24.40 27.23
C ASN A 131 -14.02 -23.55 26.85
N LEU A 132 -15.06 -24.18 26.29
CA LEU A 132 -16.26 -23.48 25.80
C LEU A 132 -16.97 -22.65 26.87
N LYS A 133 -17.10 -23.17 28.10
CA LYS A 133 -17.80 -22.46 29.20
C LYS A 133 -17.00 -21.26 29.67
N GLU A 134 -15.70 -21.43 29.79
CA GLU A 134 -14.73 -20.45 30.28
C GLU A 134 -14.56 -19.31 29.25
N LYS A 135 -14.52 -19.67 27.96
CA LYS A 135 -14.60 -18.71 26.83
C LYS A 135 -15.90 -17.91 26.86
N ASP A 136 -17.05 -18.53 27.15
CA ASP A 136 -18.34 -17.83 27.22
C ASP A 136 -18.42 -16.87 28.43
N ILE A 137 -18.02 -17.34 29.63
CA ILE A 137 -17.92 -16.54 30.86
C ILE A 137 -16.99 -15.34 30.66
N LYS A 138 -15.85 -15.51 29.97
CA LYS A 138 -14.97 -14.38 29.62
C LYS A 138 -15.63 -13.42 28.65
N ARG A 139 -16.31 -13.91 27.60
CA ARG A 139 -17.01 -13.06 26.61
C ARG A 139 -18.08 -12.20 27.31
N GLN A 140 -18.89 -12.80 28.17
CA GLN A 140 -19.90 -12.09 28.94
C GLN A 140 -19.29 -11.07 29.91
N THR A 141 -18.20 -11.43 30.60
CA THR A 141 -17.51 -10.49 31.52
C THR A 141 -16.87 -9.32 30.77
N LEU A 142 -16.32 -9.54 29.57
CA LEU A 142 -15.81 -8.47 28.70
C LEU A 142 -16.94 -7.52 28.28
N HIS A 143 -18.14 -8.02 27.93
CA HIS A 143 -19.31 -7.17 27.66
C HIS A 143 -19.74 -6.36 28.89
N GLU A 144 -19.77 -6.96 30.09
CA GLU A 144 -20.10 -6.23 31.32
C GLU A 144 -19.08 -5.13 31.65
N LEU A 145 -17.78 -5.38 31.43
CA LEU A 145 -16.73 -4.37 31.54
C LEU A 145 -16.91 -3.24 30.51
N LEU A 146 -17.32 -3.59 29.28
CA LEU A 146 -17.56 -2.66 28.17
C LEU A 146 -18.81 -1.77 28.38
N ASP A 147 -19.84 -2.28 29.05
CA ASP A 147 -21.01 -1.49 29.44
C ASP A 147 -20.73 -0.64 30.70
N TYR A 148 -19.95 -1.17 31.65
CA TYR A 148 -19.50 -0.41 32.82
C TYR A 148 -18.65 0.81 32.42
N ILE A 149 -17.66 0.64 31.53
CA ILE A 149 -16.81 1.76 31.09
C ILE A 149 -17.57 2.83 30.29
N SER A 150 -18.73 2.48 29.70
CA SER A 150 -19.67 3.42 29.07
C SER A 150 -20.60 4.16 30.02
N THR A 151 -20.84 3.63 31.20
CA THR A 151 -21.82 4.15 32.18
C THR A 151 -21.17 4.85 33.38
N VAL A 152 -19.86 4.64 33.59
CA VAL A 152 -19.06 5.36 34.58
C VAL A 152 -18.85 6.81 34.15
N THR A 153 -19.38 7.73 34.96
CA THR A 153 -19.22 9.19 34.85
C THR A 153 -18.15 9.75 35.81
N SER A 154 -17.39 8.89 36.48
CA SER A 154 -16.31 9.26 37.38
C SER A 154 -14.94 8.95 36.77
N LYS A 155 -13.95 9.81 37.07
CA LYS A 155 -12.58 9.63 36.59
C LYS A 155 -11.94 8.36 37.15
N PHE A 156 -11.27 7.60 36.29
CA PHE A 156 -10.50 6.43 36.70
C PHE A 156 -9.31 6.82 37.58
N ASN A 157 -9.10 6.08 38.68
CA ASN A 157 -7.94 6.24 39.54
C ASN A 157 -6.70 5.57 38.93
N GLU A 158 -5.52 5.88 39.48
CA GLU A 158 -4.23 5.43 38.95
C GLU A 158 -4.13 3.89 38.88
N ILE A 159 -4.64 3.19 39.89
CA ILE A 159 -4.70 1.72 39.91
C ILE A 159 -5.59 1.19 38.76
N ALA A 160 -6.79 1.73 38.57
CA ALA A 160 -7.68 1.30 37.48
C ALA A 160 -7.05 1.51 36.09
N MET A 161 -6.28 2.58 35.88
CA MET A 161 -5.55 2.78 34.62
C MET A 161 -4.52 1.67 34.38
N GLN A 162 -3.83 1.22 35.43
CA GLN A 162 -2.89 0.11 35.38
C GLN A 162 -3.58 -1.23 35.10
N GLU A 163 -4.70 -1.53 35.77
CA GLU A 163 -5.48 -2.75 35.52
C GLU A 163 -6.04 -2.80 34.09
N ILE A 164 -6.63 -1.70 33.62
CA ILE A 164 -7.15 -1.53 32.24
C ILE A 164 -6.04 -1.79 31.22
N THR A 165 -4.90 -1.11 31.38
CA THR A 165 -3.78 -1.21 30.43
C THR A 165 -3.18 -2.61 30.44
N ARG A 166 -3.11 -3.29 31.60
CA ARG A 166 -2.65 -4.69 31.68
C ARG A 166 -3.61 -5.66 31.00
N MET A 167 -4.92 -5.53 31.23
CA MET A 167 -5.94 -6.40 30.62
C MET A 167 -5.93 -6.27 29.09
N VAL A 168 -5.87 -5.03 28.59
CA VAL A 168 -5.71 -4.75 27.15
C VAL A 168 -4.40 -5.34 26.62
N ALA A 169 -3.27 -5.07 27.28
CA ALA A 169 -1.96 -5.53 26.84
C ALA A 169 -1.82 -7.06 26.82
N ALA A 170 -2.45 -7.77 27.76
CA ALA A 170 -2.42 -9.23 27.84
C ALA A 170 -3.26 -9.90 26.74
N ASN A 171 -4.29 -9.22 26.23
CA ASN A 171 -5.17 -9.77 25.20
C ASN A 171 -4.75 -9.39 23.78
N LEU A 172 -4.31 -8.14 23.55
CA LEU A 172 -4.02 -7.65 22.19
C LEU A 172 -2.59 -7.92 21.72
N PHE A 173 -1.58 -7.65 22.57
CA PHE A 173 -0.17 -7.64 22.15
C PHE A 173 0.42 -9.05 22.06
N ARG A 174 0.08 -9.74 20.98
CA ARG A 174 0.61 -11.04 20.55
C ARG A 174 1.62 -10.86 19.41
N THR A 175 2.55 -11.81 19.28
CA THR A 175 3.32 -11.95 18.04
C THR A 175 2.38 -12.47 16.96
N LEU A 176 2.25 -11.74 15.85
CA LEU A 176 1.47 -12.21 14.71
C LEU A 176 2.12 -13.45 14.08
N PRO A 177 1.34 -14.35 13.44
CA PRO A 177 1.90 -15.49 12.72
C PRO A 177 2.97 -15.05 11.72
N SER A 178 4.17 -15.64 11.80
CA SER A 178 5.23 -15.31 10.86
C SER A 178 4.89 -15.87 9.48
N MET A 179 4.72 -14.99 8.48
CA MET A 179 4.39 -15.35 7.09
C MET A 179 5.57 -16.04 6.37
N ASN A 180 5.99 -17.20 6.88
CA ASN A 180 7.00 -18.09 6.29
C ASN A 180 6.40 -18.97 5.19
N HIS A 181 5.52 -18.41 4.35
CA HIS A 181 5.27 -18.98 3.04
C HIS A 181 6.49 -18.71 2.16
N ASP A 182 7.00 -19.75 1.50
CA ASP A 182 8.31 -19.72 0.86
C ASP A 182 8.45 -18.56 -0.14
N LYS A 183 9.47 -17.71 0.09
CA LYS A 183 9.88 -16.57 -0.78
C LYS A 183 10.28 -16.97 -2.22
N LYS A 184 10.08 -18.24 -2.60
CA LYS A 184 10.32 -18.80 -3.94
C LYS A 184 9.05 -19.12 -4.74
N ILE A 185 7.85 -19.07 -4.13
CA ILE A 185 6.59 -19.42 -4.81
C ILE A 185 5.72 -18.17 -5.04
N LEU A 186 5.85 -17.15 -4.19
CA LEU A 186 5.01 -15.94 -4.22
C LEU A 186 5.32 -14.93 -5.36
N GLU A 187 6.21 -15.24 -6.31
CA GLU A 187 6.37 -14.40 -7.50
C GLU A 187 5.35 -14.71 -8.62
N MET A 188 4.49 -15.71 -8.43
CA MET A 188 3.46 -16.12 -9.41
C MET A 188 2.01 -15.88 -8.96
N PHE A 189 1.77 -15.43 -7.72
CA PHE A 189 0.44 -15.09 -7.22
C PHE A 189 0.32 -13.58 -7.04
N ASP A 190 -0.83 -13.02 -7.44
CA ASP A 190 -1.16 -11.64 -7.12
C ASP A 190 -1.59 -11.58 -5.63
N PRO A 191 -1.01 -10.70 -4.79
CA PRO A 191 -1.45 -10.55 -3.41
C PRO A 191 -2.89 -10.03 -3.27
N GLU A 192 -3.53 -9.56 -4.34
CA GLU A 192 -4.98 -9.27 -4.38
C GLU A 192 -5.85 -10.54 -4.30
N ASP A 193 -5.31 -11.73 -4.65
CA ASP A 193 -6.02 -13.02 -4.65
C ASP A 193 -5.84 -13.85 -3.34
N GLU A 194 -5.04 -13.38 -2.37
CA GLU A 194 -4.75 -14.11 -1.12
C GLU A 194 -5.91 -13.93 -0.10
N GLU A 195 -6.75 -14.96 0.10
CA GLU A 195 -7.93 -14.89 1.00
C GLU A 195 -7.52 -14.56 2.45
N PRO A 196 -7.93 -13.40 3.03
CA PRO A 196 -7.38 -12.94 4.31
C PRO A 196 -7.67 -13.87 5.49
N ALA A 197 -6.62 -14.22 6.25
CA ALA A 197 -6.79 -15.06 7.44
C ALA A 197 -7.63 -14.36 8.52
N MET A 198 -8.75 -14.99 8.88
CA MET A 198 -9.67 -14.50 9.92
C MET A 198 -9.20 -14.94 11.30
N GLU A 199 -8.93 -13.99 12.20
CA GLU A 199 -8.38 -14.26 13.54
C GLU A 199 -9.34 -15.12 14.40
N PRO A 200 -8.97 -16.36 14.80
CA PRO A 200 -9.85 -17.24 15.57
C PRO A 200 -10.30 -16.70 16.94
N ALA A 201 -9.48 -15.87 17.59
CA ALA A 201 -9.79 -15.23 18.87
C ALA A 201 -10.70 -13.99 18.75
N TRP A 202 -11.16 -13.64 17.54
CA TRP A 202 -11.99 -12.46 17.29
C TRP A 202 -13.19 -12.26 18.25
N PRO A 203 -13.94 -13.30 18.67
CA PRO A 203 -15.06 -13.13 19.62
C PRO A 203 -14.68 -12.61 21.01
N HIS A 204 -13.40 -12.61 21.38
CA HIS A 204 -12.88 -11.89 22.56
C HIS A 204 -12.19 -10.59 22.15
N LEU A 205 -11.34 -10.62 21.12
CA LEU A 205 -10.54 -9.47 20.70
C LEU A 205 -11.39 -8.27 20.28
N GLN A 206 -12.51 -8.48 19.57
CA GLN A 206 -13.43 -7.39 19.20
C GLN A 206 -13.90 -6.59 20.43
N ILE A 207 -14.25 -7.29 21.52
CA ILE A 207 -14.75 -6.65 22.75
C ILE A 207 -13.62 -5.91 23.47
N VAL A 208 -12.39 -6.42 23.43
CA VAL A 208 -11.21 -5.73 23.98
C VAL A 208 -10.85 -4.50 23.13
N TYR A 209 -11.02 -4.56 21.82
CA TYR A 209 -10.85 -3.40 20.92
C TYR A 209 -11.92 -2.33 21.13
N ASP A 210 -13.21 -2.71 21.23
CA ASP A 210 -14.29 -1.80 21.65
C ASP A 210 -13.98 -1.17 23.01
N PHE A 211 -13.50 -1.95 23.98
CA PHE A 211 -13.15 -1.48 25.33
C PHE A 211 -12.00 -0.47 25.31
N LEU A 212 -10.92 -0.76 24.58
CA LEU A 212 -9.80 0.16 24.40
C LEU A 212 -10.23 1.44 23.68
N LEU A 213 -11.07 1.33 22.65
CA LEU A 213 -11.60 2.48 21.91
C LEU A 213 -12.46 3.38 22.82
N ARG A 214 -13.40 2.81 23.58
CA ARG A 214 -14.22 3.56 24.55
C ARG A 214 -13.36 4.18 25.66
N PHE A 215 -12.37 3.45 26.19
CA PHE A 215 -11.44 3.96 27.20
C PHE A 215 -10.64 5.18 26.71
N VAL A 216 -10.04 5.10 25.53
CA VAL A 216 -9.26 6.20 24.95
C VAL A 216 -10.16 7.39 24.62
N ALA A 217 -11.32 7.15 24.01
CA ALA A 217 -12.25 8.20 23.58
C ALA A 217 -13.00 8.91 24.71
N SER A 218 -13.22 8.25 25.86
CA SER A 218 -13.96 8.81 27.01
C SER A 218 -13.37 10.14 27.52
N SER A 219 -14.24 11.05 27.95
CA SER A 219 -13.88 12.31 28.63
C SER A 219 -13.26 12.07 30.01
N GLU A 220 -13.67 11.00 30.70
CA GLU A 220 -13.28 10.74 32.10
C GLU A 220 -11.89 10.11 32.25
N THR A 221 -11.33 9.62 31.14
CA THR A 221 -9.94 9.16 31.03
C THR A 221 -9.00 10.37 30.96
N ASP A 222 -8.51 10.83 32.12
CA ASP A 222 -7.60 11.99 32.24
C ASP A 222 -6.28 11.77 31.48
N ALA A 223 -6.07 12.58 30.45
CA ALA A 223 -4.88 12.49 29.58
C ALA A 223 -3.55 12.79 30.30
N LYS A 224 -3.56 13.48 31.45
CA LYS A 224 -2.34 13.74 32.25
C LYS A 224 -1.87 12.50 33.00
N LEU A 225 -2.80 11.62 33.38
CA LEU A 225 -2.53 10.36 34.09
C LEU A 225 -2.35 9.20 33.11
N ALA A 226 -3.27 9.04 32.14
CA ALA A 226 -3.26 7.93 31.18
C ALA A 226 -1.97 7.84 30.34
N LYS A 227 -1.31 8.96 30.05
CA LYS A 227 0.00 9.00 29.35
C LYS A 227 1.18 8.35 30.09
N ARG A 228 0.98 7.93 31.36
CA ARG A 228 1.94 7.11 32.12
C ARG A 228 1.85 5.62 31.75
N TYR A 229 0.70 5.19 31.23
CA TYR A 229 0.35 3.79 30.97
C TYR A 229 0.23 3.50 29.47
N ILE A 230 -0.36 4.42 28.71
CA ILE A 230 -0.23 4.47 27.25
C ILE A 230 1.12 5.16 26.98
N ASP A 231 2.20 4.40 27.09
CA ASP A 231 3.57 4.88 26.88
C ASP A 231 4.08 4.58 25.45
N HIS A 232 5.37 4.82 25.19
CA HIS A 232 5.95 4.49 23.89
C HIS A 232 6.06 2.97 23.62
N SER A 233 6.16 2.13 24.65
CA SER A 233 6.11 0.66 24.52
C SER A 233 4.71 0.15 24.19
N PHE A 234 3.67 0.75 24.76
CA PHE A 234 2.27 0.48 24.40
C PHE A 234 2.00 0.93 22.95
N VAL A 235 2.42 2.14 22.57
CA VAL A 235 2.21 2.66 21.21
C VAL A 235 2.97 1.88 20.14
N LEU A 236 4.20 1.40 20.44
CA LEU A 236 4.95 0.56 19.51
C LEU A 236 4.25 -0.79 19.29
N ARG A 237 3.88 -1.50 20.37
CA ARG A 237 3.17 -2.79 20.25
C ARG A 237 1.76 -2.67 19.66
N LEU A 238 1.16 -1.48 19.68
CA LEU A 238 -0.09 -1.19 18.97
C LEU A 238 0.15 -0.96 17.46
N LEU A 239 1.32 -0.42 17.07
CA LEU A 239 1.74 -0.30 15.68
C LEU A 239 2.15 -1.65 15.09
N ASP A 240 2.84 -2.50 15.86
CA ASP A 240 3.25 -3.85 15.43
C ASP A 240 2.05 -4.74 15.01
N LEU A 241 0.85 -4.46 15.53
CA LEU A 241 -0.39 -5.17 15.16
C LEU A 241 -1.02 -4.72 13.83
N PHE A 242 -0.57 -3.61 13.22
CA PHE A 242 -1.08 -3.18 11.90
C PHE A 242 -0.72 -4.16 10.79
N ASP A 243 0.27 -5.03 10.99
CA ASP A 243 0.60 -6.10 10.03
C ASP A 243 -0.35 -7.31 10.10
N SER A 244 -1.40 -7.26 10.93
CA SER A 244 -2.44 -8.30 10.98
C SER A 244 -3.16 -8.45 9.65
N GLU A 245 -3.36 -9.68 9.20
CA GLU A 245 -4.08 -10.03 7.97
C GLU A 245 -5.58 -9.68 8.05
N ASP A 246 -6.14 -9.65 9.27
CA ASP A 246 -7.56 -9.40 9.52
C ASP A 246 -7.90 -7.91 9.37
N GLN A 247 -8.58 -7.56 8.27
CA GLN A 247 -9.03 -6.18 7.98
C GLN A 247 -9.88 -5.56 9.11
N ARG A 248 -10.58 -6.37 9.90
CA ARG A 248 -11.39 -5.90 11.04
C ARG A 248 -10.50 -5.42 12.18
N GLU A 249 -9.41 -6.13 12.43
CA GLU A 249 -8.40 -5.72 13.42
C GLU A 249 -7.73 -4.41 13.01
N ARG A 250 -7.31 -4.30 11.74
CA ARG A 250 -6.70 -3.07 11.19
C ARG A 250 -7.62 -1.85 11.30
N GLU A 251 -8.93 -1.98 11.07
CA GLU A 251 -9.89 -0.88 11.18
C GLU A 251 -10.05 -0.36 12.64
N TYR A 252 -10.04 -1.27 13.62
CA TYR A 252 -10.03 -0.89 15.04
C TYR A 252 -8.71 -0.22 15.42
N LEU A 253 -7.57 -0.79 15.03
CA LEU A 253 -6.24 -0.23 15.26
C LEU A 253 -6.11 1.19 14.67
N LYS A 254 -6.59 1.38 13.43
CA LYS A 254 -6.66 2.67 12.74
C LYS A 254 -7.39 3.72 13.59
N THR A 255 -8.60 3.37 14.02
CA THR A 255 -9.47 4.24 14.80
C THR A 255 -8.85 4.56 16.17
N ILE A 256 -8.31 3.56 16.88
CA ILE A 256 -7.70 3.71 18.20
C ILE A 256 -6.43 4.56 18.12
N LEU A 257 -5.52 4.29 17.19
CA LEU A 257 -4.28 5.03 17.02
C LEU A 257 -4.54 6.51 16.67
N HIS A 258 -5.54 6.79 15.82
CA HIS A 258 -5.97 8.16 15.54
C HIS A 258 -6.48 8.86 16.82
N ARG A 259 -7.32 8.19 17.63
CA ARG A 259 -7.79 8.76 18.91
C ARG A 259 -6.64 8.99 19.90
N ILE A 260 -5.65 8.08 19.95
CA ILE A 260 -4.43 8.26 20.76
C ILE A 260 -3.63 9.48 20.27
N TYR A 261 -3.37 9.59 18.97
CA TYR A 261 -2.64 10.73 18.38
C TYR A 261 -3.35 12.07 18.66
N GLY A 262 -4.68 12.10 18.52
CA GLY A 262 -5.51 13.26 18.82
C GLY A 262 -5.39 13.68 20.29
N LYS A 263 -5.68 12.77 21.22
CA LYS A 263 -5.79 13.06 22.66
C LYS A 263 -4.43 13.25 23.36
N PHE A 264 -3.41 12.45 23.00
CA PHE A 264 -2.12 12.44 23.67
C PHE A 264 -1.04 13.17 22.85
N MET A 265 -1.08 14.51 22.89
CA MET A 265 -0.16 15.37 22.13
C MET A 265 1.33 15.04 22.32
N VAL A 266 1.72 14.50 23.48
CA VAL A 266 3.09 14.09 23.80
C VAL A 266 3.63 12.94 22.93
N HIS A 267 2.78 12.02 22.47
CA HIS A 267 3.22 10.89 21.65
C HIS A 267 3.21 11.20 20.14
N ARG A 268 2.66 12.36 19.72
CA ARG A 268 2.59 12.73 18.29
C ARG A 268 3.95 12.70 17.56
N PRO A 269 5.09 13.12 18.14
CA PRO A 269 6.39 12.99 17.49
C PRO A 269 6.86 11.53 17.40
N PHE A 270 6.58 10.72 18.43
CA PHE A 270 6.93 9.30 18.48
C PHE A 270 6.13 8.49 17.45
N ILE A 271 4.81 8.67 17.39
CA ILE A 271 3.91 8.01 16.43
C ILE A 271 4.37 8.31 15.00
N ARG A 272 4.61 9.58 14.65
CA ARG A 272 5.11 9.95 13.31
C ARG A 272 6.48 9.34 13.00
N LYS A 273 7.38 9.24 13.98
CA LYS A 273 8.69 8.58 13.78
C LYS A 273 8.54 7.06 13.59
N ALA A 274 7.69 6.40 14.38
CA ALA A 274 7.49 4.96 14.31
C ALA A 274 6.81 4.54 12.99
N ILE A 275 5.75 5.25 12.56
CA ILE A 275 5.13 5.07 11.24
C ILE A 275 6.16 5.26 10.11
N ASN A 276 6.99 6.31 10.19
CA ASN A 276 8.03 6.55 9.18
C ASN A 276 9.11 5.45 9.15
N ASN A 277 9.47 4.87 10.30
CA ASN A 277 10.38 3.73 10.35
C ASN A 277 9.77 2.48 9.68
N ILE A 278 8.49 2.19 9.93
CA ILE A 278 7.77 1.08 9.29
C ILE A 278 7.72 1.28 7.77
N PHE A 279 7.45 2.51 7.30
CA PHE A 279 7.50 2.85 5.89
C PHE A 279 8.90 2.66 5.27
N TYR A 280 9.98 3.00 5.97
CA TYR A 280 11.33 2.74 5.46
C TYR A 280 11.63 1.23 5.33
N ILE A 281 11.28 0.42 6.34
CA ILE A 281 11.44 -1.04 6.29
C ILE A 281 10.62 -1.62 5.13
N PHE A 282 9.38 -1.17 4.96
CA PHE A 282 8.51 -1.58 3.85
C PHE A 282 9.09 -1.20 2.47
N ILE A 283 9.53 0.05 2.26
CA ILE A 283 10.01 0.54 0.95
C ILE A 283 11.38 -0.05 0.55
N PHE A 284 12.24 -0.37 1.53
CA PHE A 284 13.66 -0.69 1.28
C PHE A 284 14.10 -2.09 1.72
N GLU A 285 13.36 -2.80 2.58
CA GLU A 285 13.77 -4.09 3.16
C GLU A 285 12.79 -5.24 2.88
N THR A 286 11.47 -5.04 3.09
CA THR A 286 10.49 -6.15 3.01
C THR A 286 9.61 -6.16 1.76
N GLU A 287 9.20 -4.99 1.24
CA GLU A 287 8.13 -4.80 0.24
C GLU A 287 6.79 -5.51 0.55
N ARG A 288 6.59 -5.98 1.80
CA ARG A 288 5.34 -6.53 2.34
C ARG A 288 5.08 -5.95 3.74
N HIS A 289 3.87 -5.43 3.94
CA HIS A 289 3.27 -5.05 5.23
C HIS A 289 1.77 -4.81 5.00
N ASN A 290 0.88 -5.39 5.81
CA ASN A 290 -0.56 -5.40 5.52
C ASN A 290 -1.24 -4.05 5.79
N GLY A 291 -0.88 -3.34 6.87
CA GLY A 291 -1.59 -2.13 7.32
C GLY A 291 -1.16 -0.78 6.73
N ILE A 292 -0.53 -0.75 5.54
CA ILE A 292 0.00 0.50 4.97
C ILE A 292 -1.11 1.49 4.63
N ALA A 293 -2.26 1.02 4.11
CA ALA A 293 -3.41 1.85 3.76
C ALA A 293 -3.99 2.57 4.99
N GLU A 294 -4.23 1.84 6.08
CA GLU A 294 -4.79 2.38 7.32
C GLU A 294 -3.85 3.38 7.97
N MET A 295 -2.54 3.12 7.94
CA MET A 295 -1.53 4.08 8.42
C MET A 295 -1.53 5.36 7.58
N LEU A 296 -1.76 5.27 6.27
CA LEU A 296 -1.91 6.43 5.38
C LEU A 296 -3.20 7.22 5.64
N GLU A 297 -4.34 6.58 5.92
CA GLU A 297 -5.58 7.31 6.28
C GLU A 297 -5.41 8.18 7.54
N ILE A 298 -4.74 7.63 8.57
CA ILE A 298 -4.39 8.39 9.78
C ILE A 298 -3.48 9.56 9.41
N LEU A 299 -2.47 9.34 8.57
CA LEU A 299 -1.56 10.38 8.11
C LEU A 299 -2.27 11.46 7.30
N GLY A 300 -3.19 11.12 6.40
CA GLY A 300 -3.97 12.10 5.63
C GLY A 300 -4.76 13.05 6.54
N SER A 301 -5.40 12.50 7.58
CA SER A 301 -6.07 13.29 8.62
C SER A 301 -5.09 14.19 9.39
N ILE A 302 -3.90 13.68 9.71
CA ILE A 302 -2.81 14.43 10.37
C ILE A 302 -2.26 15.56 9.48
N ILE A 303 -2.08 15.32 8.18
CA ILE A 303 -1.57 16.27 7.19
C ILE A 303 -2.57 17.41 6.99
N ASN A 304 -3.87 17.10 6.92
CA ASN A 304 -4.91 18.12 6.88
C ASN A 304 -4.90 18.99 8.16
N GLY A 305 -4.55 18.39 9.30
CA GLY A 305 -4.33 19.08 10.58
C GLY A 305 -3.01 19.86 10.75
N PHE A 306 -2.13 19.94 9.73
CA PHE A 306 -0.90 20.72 9.84
C PHE A 306 -1.14 22.24 9.82
N ALA A 307 -0.42 22.94 10.71
CA ALA A 307 -0.35 24.39 10.72
C ALA A 307 0.57 24.92 9.61
N LEU A 308 0.25 26.11 9.08
CA LEU A 308 1.08 26.83 8.12
C LEU A 308 1.93 27.90 8.82
N PRO A 309 3.18 28.16 8.37
CA PRO A 309 3.88 27.46 7.29
C PRO A 309 4.27 26.02 7.65
N LEU A 310 4.26 25.12 6.67
CA LEU A 310 4.64 23.72 6.87
C LEU A 310 6.08 23.61 7.37
N LYS A 311 6.27 22.90 8.48
CA LYS A 311 7.59 22.61 9.04
C LYS A 311 8.43 21.73 8.11
N GLU A 312 9.75 21.90 8.20
CA GLU A 312 10.71 21.08 7.45
C GLU A 312 10.61 19.58 7.77
N GLU A 313 10.26 19.21 9.01
CA GLU A 313 10.00 17.80 9.38
C GLU A 313 8.84 17.16 8.58
N HIS A 314 7.91 17.95 8.06
CA HIS A 314 6.79 17.48 7.22
C HIS A 314 7.18 17.45 5.74
N LYS A 315 7.98 18.43 5.27
CA LYS A 315 8.52 18.46 3.90
C LYS A 315 9.48 17.29 3.64
N LEU A 316 10.35 16.99 4.61
CA LEU A 316 11.23 15.82 4.57
C LEU A 316 10.44 14.49 4.61
N PHE A 317 9.28 14.45 5.27
CA PHE A 317 8.42 13.26 5.30
C PHE A 317 7.77 12.99 3.92
N LEU A 318 7.23 14.03 3.28
CA LEU A 318 6.75 13.95 1.89
C LEU A 318 7.86 13.44 0.94
N LEU A 319 9.02 14.09 0.99
CA LEU A 319 10.17 13.79 0.13
C LEU A 319 10.78 12.39 0.30
N ARG A 320 10.86 11.89 1.54
CA ARG A 320 11.63 10.67 1.87
C ARG A 320 10.76 9.44 2.13
N ALA A 321 9.49 9.61 2.46
CA ALA A 321 8.59 8.51 2.78
C ALA A 321 7.44 8.42 1.77
N LEU A 322 6.60 9.46 1.66
CA LEU A 322 5.39 9.38 0.83
C LEU A 322 5.71 9.25 -0.67
N ILE A 323 6.61 10.08 -1.23
CA ILE A 323 6.98 9.96 -2.64
C ILE A 323 7.62 8.57 -2.94
N PRO A 324 8.55 8.04 -2.11
CA PRO A 324 9.05 6.67 -2.27
C PRO A 324 8.05 5.52 -2.02
N LEU A 325 6.90 5.73 -1.37
CA LEU A 325 5.86 4.69 -1.24
C LEU A 325 5.23 4.28 -2.59
N HIS A 326 5.47 5.04 -3.66
CA HIS A 326 5.12 4.64 -5.02
C HIS A 326 6.08 3.61 -5.64
N LYS A 327 7.21 3.26 -4.97
CA LYS A 327 8.17 2.26 -5.47
C LYS A 327 7.64 0.81 -5.47
N PRO A 328 7.12 0.25 -4.35
CA PRO A 328 6.78 -1.19 -4.26
C PRO A 328 5.76 -1.66 -5.31
N LYS A 329 5.73 -2.97 -5.58
CA LYS A 329 4.84 -3.58 -6.59
C LYS A 329 3.35 -3.44 -6.19
N CYS A 330 3.03 -3.76 -4.94
CA CYS A 330 1.69 -3.80 -4.32
C CYS A 330 1.06 -2.43 -4.03
N VAL A 331 1.34 -1.40 -4.83
CA VAL A 331 0.84 -0.04 -4.57
C VAL A 331 -0.69 0.07 -4.69
N SER A 332 -1.34 -0.81 -5.45
CA SER A 332 -2.79 -0.89 -5.61
C SER A 332 -3.54 -0.86 -4.28
N MET A 333 -3.08 -1.68 -3.33
CA MET A 333 -3.58 -1.85 -1.96
C MET A 333 -3.75 -0.55 -1.16
N TYR A 334 -2.95 0.48 -1.46
CA TYR A 334 -2.90 1.72 -0.68
C TYR A 334 -2.81 3.00 -1.54
N HIS A 335 -2.96 2.90 -2.86
CA HIS A 335 -2.78 4.01 -3.79
C HIS A 335 -3.74 5.17 -3.51
N GLN A 336 -5.01 4.88 -3.23
CA GLN A 336 -6.01 5.92 -2.99
C GLN A 336 -5.68 6.74 -1.73
N GLN A 337 -5.27 6.06 -0.65
CA GLN A 337 -4.84 6.67 0.60
C GLN A 337 -3.55 7.49 0.44
N LEU A 338 -2.65 7.04 -0.45
CA LEU A 338 -1.40 7.73 -0.76
C LEU A 338 -1.64 8.99 -1.62
N SER A 339 -2.39 8.88 -2.72
CA SER A 339 -2.82 10.01 -3.56
C SER A 339 -3.48 11.10 -2.72
N TYR A 340 -4.41 10.70 -1.83
CA TYR A 340 -5.01 11.64 -0.87
C TYR A 340 -3.97 12.34 0.03
N CYS A 341 -2.98 11.64 0.55
CA CYS A 341 -1.90 12.24 1.34
C CYS A 341 -1.02 13.21 0.52
N ILE A 342 -0.73 12.87 -0.74
CA ILE A 342 0.10 13.68 -1.64
C ILE A 342 -0.66 14.95 -2.06
N THR A 343 -1.88 14.83 -2.55
CA THR A 343 -2.75 15.96 -2.92
C THR A 343 -3.00 16.88 -1.72
N GLN A 344 -3.25 16.32 -0.53
CA GLN A 344 -3.37 17.13 0.69
C GLN A 344 -2.08 17.87 1.09
N PHE A 345 -0.89 17.41 0.70
CA PHE A 345 0.35 18.18 0.89
C PHE A 345 0.44 19.37 -0.08
N VAL A 346 0.03 19.19 -1.34
CA VAL A 346 0.03 20.24 -2.37
C VAL A 346 -0.99 21.33 -2.04
N GLU A 347 -2.19 20.97 -1.56
CA GLU A 347 -3.19 21.94 -1.07
C GLU A 347 -2.66 22.85 0.06
N LYS A 348 -1.79 22.34 0.93
CA LYS A 348 -1.25 23.08 2.09
C LYS A 348 -0.09 24.01 1.73
N ASP A 349 0.74 23.63 0.76
CA ASP A 349 1.83 24.47 0.24
C ASP A 349 2.05 24.14 -1.25
N PHE A 350 1.37 24.88 -2.13
CA PHE A 350 1.36 24.66 -3.59
C PHE A 350 2.75 24.61 -4.23
N LYS A 351 3.77 25.19 -3.58
CA LYS A 351 5.18 25.13 -4.01
C LYS A 351 5.76 23.71 -3.98
N LEU A 352 5.09 22.77 -3.30
CA LEU A 352 5.44 21.36 -3.30
C LEU A 352 5.02 20.64 -4.60
N ALA A 353 4.16 21.24 -5.45
CA ALA A 353 3.70 20.62 -6.69
C ALA A 353 4.85 20.21 -7.63
N ASP A 354 5.82 21.10 -7.89
CA ASP A 354 6.99 20.78 -8.70
C ASP A 354 7.81 19.60 -8.13
N THR A 355 7.91 19.53 -6.80
CA THR A 355 8.63 18.47 -6.09
C THR A 355 7.89 17.13 -6.15
N VAL A 356 6.56 17.13 -6.01
CA VAL A 356 5.70 15.96 -6.15
C VAL A 356 5.73 15.43 -7.58
N VAL A 357 5.50 16.29 -8.59
CA VAL A 357 5.49 15.88 -10.01
C VAL A 357 6.86 15.30 -10.42
N ARG A 358 7.99 15.91 -10.03
CA ARG A 358 9.33 15.33 -10.25
C ARG A 358 9.52 14.01 -9.50
N GLY A 359 8.91 13.87 -8.32
CA GLY A 359 8.88 12.62 -7.55
C GLY A 359 8.18 11.48 -8.27
N LEU A 360 6.98 11.70 -8.79
CA LEU A 360 6.22 10.73 -9.56
C LEU A 360 6.93 10.37 -10.87
N LEU A 361 7.44 11.36 -11.61
CA LEU A 361 8.22 11.14 -12.83
C LEU A 361 9.50 10.33 -12.58
N LYS A 362 10.14 10.46 -11.41
CA LYS A 362 11.32 9.66 -11.02
C LYS A 362 10.99 8.18 -10.79
N TYR A 363 9.78 7.88 -10.30
CA TYR A 363 9.34 6.51 -9.99
C TYR A 363 8.34 5.96 -11.03
N TRP A 364 8.27 6.57 -12.22
CA TRP A 364 7.28 6.25 -13.24
C TRP A 364 7.32 4.77 -13.66
N PRO A 365 6.18 4.04 -13.68
CA PRO A 365 6.16 2.63 -14.04
C PRO A 365 6.50 2.44 -15.52
N MET A 366 7.50 1.62 -15.81
CA MET A 366 7.90 1.27 -17.20
C MET A 366 7.49 -0.14 -17.62
N THR A 367 6.97 -0.97 -16.69
CA THR A 367 6.72 -2.41 -16.89
C THR A 367 5.38 -2.90 -16.33
N ASN A 368 4.56 -2.02 -15.73
CA ASN A 368 3.24 -2.35 -15.19
C ASN A 368 2.26 -1.23 -15.60
N SER A 369 1.38 -1.54 -16.55
CA SER A 369 0.42 -0.60 -17.13
C SER A 369 -0.73 -0.24 -16.17
N SER A 370 -1.15 -1.17 -15.31
CA SER A 370 -2.15 -0.89 -14.26
C SER A 370 -1.62 0.19 -13.30
N LYS A 371 -0.36 0.04 -12.87
CA LYS A 371 0.33 1.04 -12.05
C LYS A 371 0.57 2.36 -12.79
N GLU A 372 0.83 2.33 -14.10
CA GLU A 372 0.93 3.55 -14.92
C GLU A 372 -0.41 4.31 -15.01
N VAL A 373 -1.53 3.60 -15.12
CA VAL A 373 -2.89 4.18 -15.06
C VAL A 373 -3.19 4.79 -13.68
N MET A 374 -2.70 4.18 -12.58
CA MET A 374 -2.80 4.75 -11.23
C MET A 374 -2.01 6.06 -11.12
N PHE A 375 -0.74 6.09 -11.55
CA PHE A 375 0.10 7.30 -11.58
C PHE A 375 -0.53 8.42 -12.42
N LEU A 376 -1.14 8.09 -13.57
CA LEU A 376 -1.89 9.06 -14.39
C LEU A 376 -3.13 9.61 -13.68
N GLY A 377 -3.72 8.86 -12.74
CA GLY A 377 -4.82 9.30 -11.89
C GLY A 377 -4.37 10.27 -10.79
N GLU A 378 -3.37 9.89 -9.99
CA GLU A 378 -2.76 10.77 -8.98
C GLU A 378 -2.23 12.08 -9.61
N LEU A 379 -1.59 11.96 -10.77
CA LEU A 379 -1.10 13.12 -11.52
C LEU A 379 -2.21 14.08 -11.92
N GLU A 380 -3.43 13.60 -12.20
CA GLU A 380 -4.58 14.47 -12.46
C GLU A 380 -4.98 15.25 -11.19
N GLU A 381 -5.13 14.55 -10.05
CA GLU A 381 -5.46 15.18 -8.75
C GLU A 381 -4.42 16.24 -8.34
N VAL A 382 -3.13 15.91 -8.49
CA VAL A 382 -2.01 16.83 -8.21
C VAL A 382 -2.01 18.03 -9.15
N LEU A 383 -2.31 17.85 -10.44
CA LEU A 383 -2.36 18.96 -11.40
C LEU A 383 -3.59 19.85 -11.20
N GLU A 384 -4.73 19.32 -10.75
CA GLU A 384 -5.90 20.13 -10.38
C GLU A 384 -5.62 21.00 -9.15
N ALA A 385 -4.85 20.50 -8.17
CA ALA A 385 -4.35 21.29 -7.04
C ALA A 385 -3.20 22.27 -7.40
N THR A 386 -2.64 22.23 -8.62
CA THR A 386 -1.44 22.98 -9.00
C THR A 386 -1.75 24.37 -9.56
N GLN A 387 -0.99 25.38 -9.11
CA GLN A 387 -1.02 26.75 -9.64
C GLN A 387 -0.11 26.94 -10.86
N ALA A 388 -0.50 27.82 -11.80
CA ALA A 388 0.20 28.04 -13.06
C ALA A 388 1.70 28.35 -12.95
N ALA A 389 2.12 29.12 -11.93
CA ALA A 389 3.53 29.47 -11.71
C ALA A 389 4.40 28.28 -11.27
N GLU A 390 3.82 27.26 -10.64
CA GLU A 390 4.51 26.03 -10.27
C GLU A 390 4.43 24.99 -11.40
N PHE A 391 3.29 24.91 -12.09
CA PHE A 391 3.13 24.12 -13.33
C PHE A 391 4.21 24.46 -14.37
N GLN A 392 4.52 25.74 -14.56
CA GLN A 392 5.57 26.19 -15.48
C GLN A 392 6.98 25.64 -15.15
N ARG A 393 7.25 25.22 -13.91
CA ARG A 393 8.53 24.61 -13.51
C ARG A 393 8.61 23.14 -13.92
N CYS A 394 7.51 22.40 -13.79
CA CYS A 394 7.46 20.95 -14.05
C CYS A 394 6.96 20.58 -15.45
N MET A 395 6.30 21.48 -16.19
CA MET A 395 5.64 21.16 -17.47
C MET A 395 6.57 20.54 -18.52
N VAL A 396 7.83 20.95 -18.65
CA VAL A 396 8.72 20.41 -19.69
C VAL A 396 9.02 18.92 -19.48
N PRO A 397 9.57 18.45 -18.34
CA PRO A 397 9.77 17.02 -18.11
C PRO A 397 8.44 16.24 -17.99
N LEU A 398 7.38 16.87 -17.47
CA LEU A 398 6.04 16.28 -17.42
C LEU A 398 5.52 15.93 -18.82
N PHE A 399 5.50 16.88 -19.74
CA PHE A 399 4.93 16.65 -21.07
C PHE A 399 5.80 15.77 -21.97
N HIS A 400 7.09 15.62 -21.68
CA HIS A 400 7.90 14.55 -22.27
C HIS A 400 7.40 13.15 -21.85
N GLN A 401 7.02 12.95 -20.59
CA GLN A 401 6.46 11.66 -20.16
C GLN A 401 5.02 11.47 -20.67
N ILE A 402 4.16 12.50 -20.62
CA ILE A 402 2.83 12.47 -21.25
C ILE A 402 2.93 12.08 -22.73
N GLY A 403 3.88 12.65 -23.48
CA GLY A 403 4.14 12.28 -24.88
C GLY A 403 4.47 10.79 -25.08
N ARG A 404 5.15 10.16 -24.12
CA ARG A 404 5.42 8.70 -24.14
C ARG A 404 4.16 7.89 -23.83
N CYS A 405 3.38 8.30 -22.84
CA CYS A 405 2.11 7.65 -22.48
C CYS A 405 1.06 7.75 -23.61
N LEU A 406 1.03 8.87 -24.34
CA LEU A 406 0.22 9.06 -25.55
C LEU A 406 0.59 8.11 -26.71
N ASN A 407 1.82 7.60 -26.74
CA ASN A 407 2.25 6.56 -27.71
C ASN A 407 2.34 5.15 -27.09
N SER A 408 1.78 4.94 -25.89
CA SER A 408 1.69 3.60 -25.32
C SER A 408 0.74 2.73 -26.14
N SER A 409 1.19 1.55 -26.55
CA SER A 409 0.34 0.55 -27.22
C SER A 409 -0.73 -0.05 -26.30
N HIS A 410 -0.62 0.17 -24.99
CA HIS A 410 -1.59 -0.27 -23.99
C HIS A 410 -2.74 0.74 -23.90
N PHE A 411 -3.89 0.42 -24.52
CA PHE A 411 -4.96 1.40 -24.76
C PHE A 411 -5.41 2.18 -23.50
N GLN A 412 -5.50 1.53 -22.33
CA GLN A 412 -5.90 2.20 -21.08
C GLN A 412 -4.94 3.30 -20.64
N VAL A 413 -3.64 3.18 -20.96
CA VAL A 413 -2.62 4.19 -20.63
C VAL A 413 -2.80 5.41 -21.54
N ALA A 414 -2.91 5.18 -22.86
CA ALA A 414 -3.13 6.24 -23.83
C ALA A 414 -4.48 6.95 -23.60
N GLU A 415 -5.55 6.20 -23.34
CA GLU A 415 -6.89 6.70 -23.00
C GLU A 415 -6.89 7.53 -21.71
N ARG A 416 -6.34 7.01 -20.60
CA ARG A 416 -6.25 7.74 -19.33
C ARG A 416 -5.44 9.03 -19.47
N THR A 417 -4.40 9.01 -20.31
CA THR A 417 -3.57 10.19 -20.65
C THR A 417 -4.35 11.22 -21.46
N LEU A 418 -5.12 10.80 -22.47
CA LEU A 418 -5.94 11.69 -23.29
C LEU A 418 -7.07 12.35 -22.49
N PHE A 419 -7.61 11.67 -21.47
CA PHE A 419 -8.63 12.24 -20.57
C PHE A 419 -8.13 13.43 -19.72
N LEU A 420 -6.82 13.69 -19.61
CA LEU A 420 -6.31 14.90 -18.94
C LEU A 420 -6.80 16.21 -19.59
N TRP A 421 -7.22 16.18 -20.86
CA TRP A 421 -7.82 17.32 -21.55
C TRP A 421 -9.32 17.52 -21.25
N ASN A 422 -10.00 16.52 -20.68
CA ASN A 422 -11.40 16.67 -20.23
C ASN A 422 -11.48 17.55 -18.98
N ASN A 423 -10.44 17.55 -18.15
CA ASN A 423 -10.35 18.36 -16.95
C ASN A 423 -10.14 19.85 -17.31
N ASP A 424 -11.10 20.71 -16.92
CA ASP A 424 -11.11 22.13 -17.30
C ASP A 424 -9.89 22.91 -16.79
N HIS A 425 -9.43 22.65 -15.57
CA HIS A 425 -8.27 23.35 -14.99
C HIS A 425 -6.98 22.94 -15.70
N ILE A 426 -6.78 21.64 -15.89
CA ILE A 426 -5.58 21.09 -16.55
C ILE A 426 -5.55 21.53 -18.03
N ARG A 427 -6.68 21.47 -18.74
CA ARG A 427 -6.79 21.98 -20.11
C ARG A 427 -6.44 23.47 -20.20
N ASN A 428 -6.90 24.29 -19.24
CA ASN A 428 -6.55 25.71 -19.20
C ASN A 428 -5.05 25.94 -18.94
N LEU A 429 -4.43 25.20 -18.01
CA LEU A 429 -2.97 25.24 -17.78
C LEU A 429 -2.18 24.86 -19.04
N ILE A 430 -2.63 23.83 -19.78
CA ILE A 430 -2.02 23.38 -21.04
C ILE A 430 -2.15 24.47 -22.12
N THR A 431 -3.36 24.98 -22.37
CA THR A 431 -3.63 25.96 -23.44
C THR A 431 -2.94 27.31 -23.20
N GLN A 432 -2.72 27.70 -21.95
CA GLN A 432 -1.91 28.88 -21.62
C GLN A 432 -0.42 28.69 -21.94
N ASN A 433 0.11 27.47 -21.82
CA ASN A 433 1.54 27.15 -22.01
C ASN A 433 1.84 26.39 -23.34
N ARG A 434 0.86 26.37 -24.26
CA ARG A 434 0.91 25.65 -25.55
C ARG A 434 2.16 25.90 -26.39
N ARG A 435 2.74 27.10 -26.34
CA ARG A 435 4.01 27.48 -27.03
C ARG A 435 5.20 26.60 -26.64
N VAL A 436 5.16 26.00 -25.45
CA VAL A 436 6.18 25.04 -24.98
C VAL A 436 5.65 23.61 -25.02
N ILE A 437 4.38 23.39 -24.67
CA ILE A 437 3.81 22.04 -24.55
C ILE A 437 3.53 21.39 -25.91
N LEU A 438 2.92 22.11 -26.86
CA LEU A 438 2.49 21.53 -28.14
C LEU A 438 3.68 20.96 -28.94
N PRO A 439 4.82 21.65 -29.11
CA PRO A 439 5.99 21.09 -29.81
C PRO A 439 6.57 19.81 -29.17
N ILE A 440 6.31 19.54 -27.89
CA ILE A 440 6.78 18.33 -27.19
C ILE A 440 5.86 17.13 -27.50
N ILE A 441 4.54 17.34 -27.50
CA ILE A 441 3.55 16.25 -27.68
C ILE A 441 3.03 16.09 -29.11
N PHE A 442 3.18 17.08 -29.98
CA PHE A 442 2.70 17.02 -31.37
C PHE A 442 3.23 15.78 -32.13
N PRO A 443 4.53 15.41 -32.04
CA PRO A 443 5.03 14.18 -32.66
C PRO A 443 4.43 12.89 -32.09
N ALA A 444 3.89 12.93 -30.86
CA ALA A 444 3.16 11.81 -30.28
C ALA A 444 1.73 11.75 -30.82
N LEU A 445 1.02 12.89 -30.84
CA LEU A 445 -0.33 13.01 -31.36
C LEU A 445 -0.42 12.56 -32.83
N GLU A 446 0.50 12.99 -33.71
CA GLU A 446 0.48 12.57 -35.11
C GLU A 446 0.67 11.05 -35.28
N ARG A 447 1.68 10.46 -34.63
CA ARG A 447 1.91 9.01 -34.69
C ARG A 447 0.72 8.22 -34.16
N ASN A 448 0.06 8.72 -33.11
CA ASN A 448 -1.09 8.05 -32.52
C ASN A 448 -2.32 8.12 -33.44
N THR A 449 -2.58 9.27 -34.08
CA THR A 449 -3.61 9.40 -35.12
C THR A 449 -3.33 8.51 -36.34
N ARG A 450 -2.07 8.43 -36.79
CA ARG A 450 -1.67 7.68 -37.99
C ARG A 450 -1.62 6.15 -37.79
N GLY A 451 -1.37 5.66 -36.57
CA GLY A 451 -1.00 4.25 -36.36
C GLY A 451 -1.45 3.56 -35.07
N HIS A 452 -2.26 4.18 -34.20
CA HIS A 452 -2.75 3.48 -33.01
C HIS A 452 -3.83 2.44 -33.37
N TRP A 453 -3.73 1.22 -32.85
CA TRP A 453 -4.61 0.10 -33.21
C TRP A 453 -6.06 0.23 -32.69
N ASN A 454 -6.25 0.95 -31.58
CA ASN A 454 -7.58 1.17 -30.97
C ASN A 454 -8.23 2.46 -31.48
N GLN A 455 -9.42 2.33 -32.07
CA GLN A 455 -10.19 3.41 -32.69
C GLN A 455 -10.67 4.49 -31.69
N ALA A 456 -10.94 4.15 -30.43
CA ALA A 456 -11.34 5.11 -29.41
C ALA A 456 -10.18 6.04 -29.05
N VAL A 457 -8.98 5.47 -28.89
CA VAL A 457 -7.74 6.23 -28.67
C VAL A 457 -7.40 7.15 -29.85
N GLN A 458 -7.60 6.71 -31.11
CA GLN A 458 -7.49 7.59 -32.28
C GLN A 458 -8.47 8.77 -32.21
N SER A 459 -9.75 8.50 -31.89
CA SER A 459 -10.80 9.52 -31.79
C SER A 459 -10.50 10.55 -30.70
N LEU A 460 -10.10 10.10 -29.51
CA LEU A 460 -9.65 10.97 -28.42
C LEU A 460 -8.41 11.79 -28.80
N THR A 461 -7.47 11.21 -29.54
CA THR A 461 -6.30 11.94 -30.08
C THR A 461 -6.72 13.03 -31.05
N LEU A 462 -7.66 12.77 -31.95
CA LEU A 462 -8.21 13.78 -32.87
C LEU A 462 -8.90 14.92 -32.13
N ASN A 463 -9.64 14.63 -31.06
CA ASN A 463 -10.23 15.65 -30.20
C ASN A 463 -9.16 16.53 -29.52
N VAL A 464 -8.07 15.93 -29.02
CA VAL A 464 -6.94 16.69 -28.44
C VAL A 464 -6.21 17.52 -29.50
N LYS A 465 -5.96 17.00 -30.70
CA LYS A 465 -5.40 17.77 -31.83
C LYS A 465 -6.30 18.98 -32.16
N LYS A 466 -7.62 18.78 -32.21
CA LYS A 466 -8.58 19.85 -32.43
C LYS A 466 -8.53 20.92 -31.33
N ILE A 467 -8.45 20.55 -30.05
CA ILE A 467 -8.34 21.53 -28.94
C ILE A 467 -7.12 22.45 -29.11
N PHE A 468 -6.01 21.97 -29.70
CA PHE A 468 -4.85 22.81 -30.00
C PHE A 468 -5.03 23.67 -31.26
N SER A 469 -5.57 23.11 -32.35
CA SER A 469 -5.88 23.84 -33.59
C SER A 469 -6.90 24.97 -33.37
N ASP A 470 -8.00 24.69 -32.67
CA ASP A 470 -9.03 25.67 -32.27
C ASP A 470 -8.46 26.80 -31.37
N ALA A 471 -7.31 26.57 -30.70
CA ALA A 471 -6.72 27.51 -29.76
C ALA A 471 -5.54 28.33 -30.34
N ASP A 472 -4.79 27.79 -31.28
CA ASP A 472 -3.64 28.45 -31.93
C ASP A 472 -3.22 27.73 -33.23
N GLN A 473 -3.91 28.04 -34.32
CA GLN A 473 -3.68 27.41 -35.62
C GLN A 473 -2.25 27.66 -36.16
N GLU A 474 -1.67 28.85 -35.93
CA GLU A 474 -0.33 29.21 -36.40
C GLU A 474 0.73 28.26 -35.80
N ILE A 475 0.72 28.08 -34.48
CA ILE A 475 1.65 27.16 -33.80
C ILE A 475 1.37 25.70 -34.19
N PHE A 476 0.10 25.34 -34.44
CA PHE A 476 -0.26 23.99 -34.87
C PHE A 476 0.36 23.66 -36.23
N ASP A 477 0.28 24.57 -37.20
CA ASP A 477 0.85 24.40 -38.54
C ASP A 477 2.39 24.48 -38.53
N GLU A 478 2.99 25.35 -37.71
CA GLU A 478 4.45 25.33 -37.44
C GLU A 478 4.92 23.97 -36.91
N CYS A 479 4.15 23.35 -35.99
CA CYS A 479 4.47 22.04 -35.45
C CYS A 479 4.31 20.92 -36.50
N LEU A 480 3.34 21.03 -37.42
CA LEU A 480 3.14 20.08 -38.51
C LEU A 480 4.31 20.09 -39.50
N VAL A 481 4.69 21.26 -40.02
CA VAL A 481 5.81 21.41 -40.95
C VAL A 481 7.10 20.88 -40.33
N LYS A 482 7.38 21.27 -39.08
CA LYS A 482 8.57 20.80 -38.36
C LYS A 482 8.55 19.28 -38.13
N PHE A 483 7.40 18.69 -37.86
CA PHE A 483 7.29 17.24 -37.69
C PHE A 483 7.61 16.50 -38.99
N GLU A 484 7.15 17.00 -40.14
CA GLU A 484 7.46 16.43 -41.46
C GLU A 484 8.96 16.58 -41.80
N GLU A 485 9.58 17.73 -41.51
CA GLU A 485 11.03 17.92 -41.61
C GLU A 485 11.81 16.92 -40.74
N ASP A 486 11.42 16.75 -39.47
CA ASP A 486 12.07 15.81 -38.56
C ASP A 486 11.82 14.34 -38.96
N GLU A 487 10.70 13.99 -39.61
CA GLU A 487 10.49 12.64 -40.20
C GLU A 487 11.42 12.38 -41.38
N VAL A 488 11.52 13.31 -42.34
CA VAL A 488 12.45 13.19 -43.50
C VAL A 488 13.89 13.05 -43.02
N LYS A 489 14.32 13.89 -42.08
CA LYS A 489 15.65 13.87 -41.47
C LYS A 489 15.94 12.58 -40.69
N GLN A 490 14.92 11.98 -40.07
CA GLN A 490 15.04 10.65 -39.44
C GLN A 490 15.16 9.52 -40.47
N MET A 491 14.50 9.61 -41.63
CA MET A 491 14.68 8.66 -42.73
C MET A 491 16.09 8.74 -43.30
N GLU A 492 16.59 9.94 -43.66
CA GLU A 492 17.98 10.12 -44.10
C GLU A 492 19.00 9.57 -43.08
N THR A 493 18.76 9.81 -41.79
CA THR A 493 19.66 9.35 -40.71
C THR A 493 19.65 7.84 -40.55
N ARG A 494 18.54 7.18 -40.91
CA ARG A 494 18.44 5.72 -40.98
C ARG A 494 19.19 5.18 -42.20
N GLU A 495 18.93 5.73 -43.39
CA GLU A 495 19.63 5.33 -44.62
C GLU A 495 21.15 5.48 -44.50
N LYS A 496 21.63 6.60 -43.96
CA LYS A 496 23.06 6.84 -43.69
C LYS A 496 23.65 5.80 -42.73
N ARG A 497 22.87 5.33 -41.75
CA ARG A 497 23.28 4.26 -40.81
C ARG A 497 23.30 2.89 -41.49
N ASP A 498 22.29 2.59 -42.31
CA ASP A 498 22.14 1.28 -42.95
C ASP A 498 23.19 1.10 -44.07
N LEU A 499 23.52 2.18 -44.80
CA LEU A 499 24.68 2.23 -45.71
C LEU A 499 26.02 2.06 -44.96
N THR A 500 26.14 2.60 -43.75
CA THR A 500 27.35 2.42 -42.92
C THR A 500 27.49 0.97 -42.46
N TRP A 501 26.39 0.32 -42.04
CA TRP A 501 26.39 -1.11 -41.69
C TRP A 501 26.72 -1.99 -42.90
N LYS A 502 26.09 -1.74 -44.06
CA LYS A 502 26.39 -2.48 -45.28
C LYS A 502 27.86 -2.37 -45.69
N CYS A 503 28.44 -1.17 -45.62
CA CYS A 503 29.87 -0.97 -45.88
C CYS A 503 30.75 -1.77 -44.90
N LEU A 504 30.36 -1.89 -43.62
CA LEU A 504 31.04 -2.71 -42.64
C LEU A 504 30.92 -4.22 -42.95
N GLU A 505 29.76 -4.68 -43.42
CA GLU A 505 29.52 -6.06 -43.88
C GLU A 505 30.32 -6.40 -45.14
N ASP A 506 30.39 -5.48 -46.12
CA ASP A 506 31.21 -5.61 -47.33
C ASP A 506 32.72 -5.68 -46.98
N VAL A 507 33.18 -4.90 -45.99
CA VAL A 507 34.56 -4.96 -45.47
C VAL A 507 34.83 -6.22 -44.63
N ALA A 508 33.83 -6.76 -43.94
CA ALA A 508 33.96 -8.01 -43.20
C ALA A 508 34.01 -9.23 -44.13
N THR A 509 33.09 -9.31 -45.10
CA THR A 509 33.00 -10.42 -46.07
C THR A 509 34.21 -10.46 -46.99
N SER A 510 34.68 -9.33 -47.51
CA SER A 510 35.92 -9.27 -48.31
C SER A 510 37.14 -9.80 -47.55
N LYS A 511 37.27 -9.50 -46.24
CA LYS A 511 38.32 -10.06 -45.37
C LYS A 511 38.17 -11.55 -45.05
N VAL A 512 36.98 -12.12 -45.18
CA VAL A 512 36.77 -13.59 -45.07
C VAL A 512 37.13 -14.29 -46.38
N VAL A 513 37.03 -13.61 -47.52
CA VAL A 513 37.46 -14.11 -48.84
C VAL A 513 38.99 -13.99 -49.02
N SER A 514 39.60 -12.87 -48.61
CA SER A 514 41.07 -12.73 -48.61
C SER A 514 41.67 -13.37 -47.36
N ASN A 515 41.84 -14.69 -47.40
CA ASN A 515 42.32 -15.54 -46.30
C ASN A 515 43.84 -15.39 -46.01
N GLU A 516 44.34 -14.15 -45.92
CA GLU A 516 45.68 -13.82 -45.44
C GLU A 516 45.61 -13.30 -43.99
N ALA A 517 46.42 -13.89 -43.12
CA ALA A 517 46.44 -13.56 -41.69
C ALA A 517 47.18 -12.23 -41.41
N VAL A 518 46.57 -11.10 -41.74
CA VAL A 518 47.12 -9.76 -41.45
C VAL A 518 47.04 -9.48 -39.95
N LEU A 519 48.20 -9.37 -39.30
CA LEU A 519 48.34 -9.06 -37.88
C LEU A 519 47.67 -7.74 -37.50
N VAL A 520 46.78 -7.77 -36.51
CA VAL A 520 46.08 -6.59 -36.00
C VAL A 520 47.07 -5.71 -35.21
N SER A 521 47.61 -4.69 -35.87
CA SER A 521 48.28 -3.58 -35.19
C SER A 521 47.26 -2.78 -34.36
N LYS A 522 47.64 -2.36 -33.16
CA LYS A 522 46.73 -1.71 -32.20
C LYS A 522 46.29 -0.34 -32.69
N PHE A 523 44.99 -0.19 -32.98
CA PHE A 523 44.37 1.12 -33.09
C PHE A 523 44.33 1.79 -31.71
N ILE A 524 45.17 2.81 -31.51
CA ILE A 524 45.00 3.75 -30.40
C ILE A 524 43.94 4.76 -30.83
N SER A 525 42.79 4.77 -30.15
CA SER A 525 41.75 5.77 -30.39
C SER A 525 42.15 7.09 -29.76
N SER A 526 42.42 8.10 -30.59
CA SER A 526 42.69 9.47 -30.17
C SER A 526 41.77 10.46 -30.89
N VAL A 527 40.48 10.42 -30.56
CA VAL A 527 39.50 11.43 -30.99
C VAL A 527 39.80 12.74 -30.23
N ALA A 528 40.61 13.60 -30.82
CA ALA A 528 40.88 14.93 -30.30
C ALA A 528 39.67 15.85 -30.54
N ILE A 529 39.19 16.50 -29.48
CA ILE A 529 38.08 17.45 -29.54
C ILE A 529 38.57 18.75 -30.19
N ALA A 530 38.02 19.09 -31.35
CA ALA A 530 38.32 20.35 -32.03
C ALA A 530 37.53 21.51 -31.43
N SER A 531 38.16 22.31 -30.57
CA SER A 531 37.65 23.62 -30.13
C SER A 531 38.10 24.72 -31.10
N GLY A 532 37.22 25.11 -32.02
CA GLY A 532 37.50 26.19 -32.97
C GLY A 532 37.55 27.58 -32.31
N THR A 533 38.55 28.38 -32.65
CA THR A 533 38.59 29.83 -32.37
C THR A 533 38.86 30.60 -33.66
N SER A 534 38.10 31.67 -33.88
CA SER A 534 38.15 32.49 -35.10
C SER A 534 39.33 33.48 -35.05
N PRO A 535 40.03 33.76 -36.17
CA PRO A 535 41.21 34.62 -36.17
C PRO A 535 40.86 36.10 -35.93
N ARG A 536 41.73 36.81 -35.21
CA ARG A 536 41.73 38.29 -35.15
C ARG A 536 43.04 38.81 -35.72
N ALA A 537 42.96 39.76 -36.65
CA ALA A 537 44.06 40.17 -37.50
C ALA A 537 45.16 40.95 -36.77
N THR A 538 46.39 40.81 -37.26
CA THR A 538 47.52 41.70 -36.98
C THR A 538 47.56 42.87 -37.96
N ALA A 539 47.67 44.09 -37.45
CA ALA A 539 48.17 45.24 -38.20
C ALA A 539 49.05 46.07 -37.25
N ALA A 540 50.15 46.60 -37.77
CA ALA A 540 51.03 47.56 -37.10
C ALA A 540 51.25 48.74 -38.05
N GLY A 541 51.28 49.95 -37.48
CA GLY A 541 51.18 51.22 -38.22
C GLY A 541 50.20 52.14 -37.51
#